data_AF-A0A452Z1B1-F1
#
_entry.id   AF-A0A452Z1B1-F1
#
_cell.length_a   1.000
_cell.length_b   1.000
_cell.length_c   1.000
_cell.angle_alpha   90.00
_cell.angle_beta   90.00
_cell.angle_gamma   90.00
#
_symmetry.space_group_name_H-M   'P 1'
#
loop_
_entity.id
_entity.type
_entity.pdbx_description
1 polymer ?
#
loop_
_entity_poly.entity_id
_entity_poly.type
_entity_poly.pdbx_seq_one_letter_code
_entity_poly.pdbx_strand_id
1 'polypeptide(L)'
;MHKKFKSTSSEYTFCGKMHYCQLHICYFGMLCLEFLIMYTLLLQTYRNNLNKILATAYLKDPWKMGVHKRNGVVYLDVHKLPERPQSEIERRRCFWGYSFENLATENSIDEDGSGIDANVEYCSVIKTKLGAHRIVMGAEMDCCDSTDDGRRFYVELKTSRELEYHTVEKFEREKLLRFWIQSFLAGVSYVVVGFRNDAGVLIRTERLRTKDITQKVKAKNYWQVY
;
A
#
# COMPACT_ATOMS: atom_id res chain seq x y z
N MET A 1 -34.03 11.22 -35.52
CA MET A 1 -32.61 10.99 -35.89
C MET A 1 -31.86 10.56 -34.63
N HIS A 2 -31.73 9.25 -34.40
CA HIS A 2 -31.02 8.68 -33.26
C HIS A 2 -29.50 8.86 -33.43
N LYS A 3 -28.85 9.65 -32.56
CA LYS A 3 -27.40 9.61 -32.42
C LYS A 3 -27.04 8.65 -31.28
N LYS A 4 -26.62 7.44 -31.66
CA LYS A 4 -25.93 6.48 -30.80
C LYS A 4 -24.71 7.18 -30.17
N PHE A 5 -24.68 7.28 -28.83
CA PHE A 5 -23.44 7.53 -28.11
C PHE A 5 -22.55 6.29 -28.22
N LYS A 6 -21.49 6.38 -29.03
CA LYS A 6 -20.42 5.38 -29.01
C LYS A 6 -19.64 5.57 -27.70
N SER A 7 -19.61 4.52 -26.89
CA SER A 7 -18.72 4.36 -25.73
C SER A 7 -17.26 4.42 -26.20
N THR A 8 -16.64 5.59 -26.15
CA THR A 8 -15.19 5.72 -26.21
C THR A 8 -14.63 5.34 -24.85
N SER A 9 -14.05 4.15 -24.74
CA SER A 9 -13.18 3.79 -23.63
C SER A 9 -11.93 4.66 -23.71
N SER A 10 -11.92 5.78 -22.98
CA SER A 10 -10.74 6.59 -22.84
C SER A 10 -9.85 5.96 -21.77
N GLU A 11 -8.74 5.38 -22.22
CA GLU A 11 -7.69 4.80 -21.38
C GLU A 11 -6.66 5.89 -21.10
N TYR A 12 -6.53 6.28 -19.84
CA TYR A 12 -5.53 7.26 -19.42
C TYR A 12 -4.48 6.59 -18.56
N THR A 13 -3.22 6.94 -18.82
CA THR A 13 -2.09 6.53 -18.00
C THR A 13 -1.63 7.74 -17.20
N PHE A 14 -1.54 7.59 -15.87
CA PHE A 14 -0.94 8.63 -15.01
C PHE A 14 0.52 8.26 -14.68
N CYS A 15 1.43 9.23 -14.65
CA CYS A 15 2.85 9.03 -14.30
C CYS A 15 3.34 10.14 -13.35
N GLY A 16 3.79 9.77 -12.16
CA GLY A 16 4.35 10.71 -11.18
C GLY A 16 5.85 10.94 -11.36
N LYS A 17 6.27 11.83 -12.27
CA LYS A 17 7.62 12.44 -12.25
C LYS A 17 7.47 13.97 -12.31
N MET A 18 7.52 14.65 -11.16
CA MET A 18 7.64 16.11 -11.14
C MET A 18 9.10 16.50 -11.43
N HIS A 19 9.45 16.60 -12.72
CA HIS A 19 10.57 17.42 -13.17
C HIS A 19 9.99 18.61 -13.95
N TYR A 20 10.61 19.77 -13.77
CA TYR A 20 10.18 21.13 -14.13
C TYR A 20 10.01 21.42 -15.65
N CYS A 21 9.68 20.43 -16.47
CA CYS A 21 9.53 20.58 -17.92
C CYS A 21 8.26 19.87 -18.43
N GLN A 22 7.15 20.60 -18.39
CA GLN A 22 5.99 20.60 -19.32
C GLN A 22 4.71 20.97 -18.56
N LEU A 23 4.46 22.28 -18.44
CA LEU A 23 3.25 22.86 -17.85
C LEU A 23 1.93 22.34 -18.48
N HIS A 24 1.96 21.77 -19.68
CA HIS A 24 0.77 21.26 -20.37
C HIS A 24 0.26 19.90 -19.83
N ILE A 25 1.13 19.06 -19.26
CA ILE A 25 0.72 17.75 -18.71
C ILE A 25 0.18 17.93 -17.28
N CYS A 26 0.72 18.89 -16.51
CA CYS A 26 0.25 19.20 -15.16
C CYS A 26 -1.19 19.75 -15.14
N TYR A 27 -1.57 20.61 -16.09
CA TYR A 27 -2.95 21.12 -16.15
C TYR A 27 -3.96 20.00 -16.41
N PHE A 28 -3.66 19.03 -17.28
CA PHE A 28 -4.57 17.92 -17.57
C PHE A 28 -4.64 16.90 -16.42
N GLY A 29 -3.53 16.67 -15.70
CA GLY A 29 -3.51 15.81 -14.53
C GLY A 29 -4.26 16.40 -13.32
N MET A 30 -4.14 17.72 -13.12
CA MET A 30 -4.88 18.46 -12.09
C MET A 30 -6.36 18.59 -12.47
N LEU A 31 -6.67 18.87 -13.75
CA LEU A 31 -8.04 18.86 -14.27
C LEU A 31 -8.72 17.49 -14.16
N CYS A 32 -7.98 16.38 -14.26
CA CYS A 32 -8.56 15.04 -14.10
C CYS A 32 -8.87 14.72 -12.63
N LEU A 33 -7.99 15.13 -11.71
CA LEU A 33 -8.28 15.10 -10.26
C LEU A 33 -9.45 16.02 -9.91
N GLU A 34 -9.52 17.24 -10.46
CA GLU A 34 -10.66 18.15 -10.31
C GLU A 34 -11.96 17.57 -10.91
N PHE A 35 -11.88 16.88 -12.05
CA PHE A 35 -13.02 16.15 -12.65
C PHE A 35 -13.46 14.95 -11.81
N LEU A 36 -12.51 14.28 -11.15
CA LEU A 36 -12.78 13.22 -10.18
C LEU A 36 -13.48 13.80 -8.94
N ILE A 37 -13.06 14.98 -8.48
CA ILE A 37 -13.56 15.65 -7.27
C ILE A 37 -14.99 16.22 -7.47
N MET A 38 -15.36 16.65 -8.68
CA MET A 38 -16.69 17.26 -8.94
C MET A 38 -17.89 16.28 -8.88
N TYR A 39 -17.68 14.97 -8.92
CA TYR A 39 -18.77 13.98 -8.88
C TYR A 39 -18.56 12.93 -7.78
N THR A 40 -19.64 12.47 -7.16
CA THR A 40 -19.62 11.34 -6.22
C THR A 40 -19.31 10.05 -6.99
N LEU A 41 -18.02 9.78 -7.21
CA LEU A 41 -17.57 8.61 -7.96
C LEU A 41 -17.48 7.36 -7.08
N LEU A 42 -17.82 6.23 -7.69
CA LEU A 42 -17.44 4.91 -7.20
C LEU A 42 -16.10 4.54 -7.83
N LEU A 43 -15.10 4.33 -6.99
CA LEU A 43 -13.77 3.87 -7.37
C LEU A 43 -13.64 2.38 -7.08
N GLN A 44 -13.09 1.62 -8.03
CA GLN A 44 -12.71 0.23 -7.84
C GLN A 44 -11.22 0.05 -8.14
N THR A 45 -10.47 -0.51 -7.19
CA THR A 45 -9.01 -0.66 -7.35
C THR A 45 -8.40 -1.68 -6.40
N TYR A 46 -7.12 -2.00 -6.56
CA TYR A 46 -6.32 -2.61 -5.49
C TYR A 46 -5.78 -1.53 -4.55
N ARG A 47 -5.61 -1.90 -3.27
CA ARG A 47 -4.98 -1.08 -2.22
C ARG A 47 -3.68 -0.43 -2.68
N ASN A 48 -2.89 -1.13 -3.51
CA ASN A 48 -1.63 -0.66 -4.08
C ASN A 48 -1.72 0.73 -4.74
N ASN A 49 -2.78 1.01 -5.50
CA ASN A 49 -2.91 2.30 -6.18
C ASN A 49 -3.22 3.44 -5.21
N LEU A 50 -4.03 3.18 -4.19
CA LEU A 50 -4.31 4.17 -3.14
C LEU A 50 -3.07 4.43 -2.28
N ASN A 51 -2.25 3.40 -2.01
CA ASN A 51 -0.97 3.56 -1.32
C ASN A 51 -0.07 4.56 -2.07
N LYS A 52 0.05 4.41 -3.40
CA LYS A 52 0.83 5.32 -4.27
C LYS A 52 0.29 6.75 -4.21
N ILE A 53 -1.02 6.94 -4.31
CA ILE A 53 -1.67 8.26 -4.28
C ILE A 53 -1.39 8.95 -2.94
N LEU A 54 -1.66 8.29 -1.80
CA LEU A 54 -1.44 8.88 -0.48
C LEU A 54 0.05 9.15 -0.21
N ALA A 55 0.94 8.26 -0.65
CA ALA A 55 2.37 8.42 -0.44
C ALA A 55 2.96 9.61 -1.21
N THR A 56 2.35 10.03 -2.32
CA THR A 56 2.83 11.13 -3.18
C THR A 56 2.93 12.47 -2.44
N ALA A 57 2.16 12.65 -1.36
CA ALA A 57 2.23 13.85 -0.53
C ALA A 57 3.60 14.04 0.16
N TYR A 58 4.35 12.96 0.39
CA TYR A 58 5.60 12.97 1.15
C TYR A 58 6.77 12.29 0.43
N LEU A 59 6.49 11.32 -0.43
CA LEU A 59 7.48 10.49 -1.10
C LEU A 59 7.53 10.82 -2.60
N LYS A 60 8.73 10.76 -3.17
CA LYS A 60 9.00 11.13 -4.57
C LYS A 60 9.16 9.91 -5.49
N ASP A 61 8.62 8.75 -5.09
CA ASP A 61 8.74 7.54 -5.89
C ASP A 61 7.96 7.67 -7.20
N PRO A 62 8.55 7.28 -8.33
CA PRO A 62 7.80 7.22 -9.57
C PRO A 62 6.77 6.08 -9.50
N TRP A 63 5.57 6.35 -10.01
CA TRP A 63 4.54 5.34 -10.15
C TRP A 63 3.70 5.57 -11.41
N LYS A 64 3.08 4.49 -11.87
CA LYS A 64 2.13 4.47 -12.99
C LYS A 64 0.88 3.69 -12.58
N MET A 65 -0.26 4.07 -13.13
CA MET A 65 -1.51 3.31 -13.05
C MET A 65 -2.37 3.56 -14.29
N GLY A 66 -3.17 2.57 -14.66
CA GLY A 66 -4.21 2.69 -15.67
C GLY A 66 -5.48 3.27 -15.06
N VAL A 67 -6.19 4.12 -15.78
CA VAL A 67 -7.47 4.69 -15.35
C VAL A 67 -8.49 4.47 -16.45
N HIS A 68 -9.59 3.79 -16.09
CA HIS A 68 -10.67 3.46 -17.02
C HIS A 68 -12.02 3.78 -16.39
N LYS A 69 -12.89 4.52 -17.10
CA LYS A 69 -14.26 4.78 -16.64
C LYS A 69 -15.24 3.91 -17.42
N ARG A 70 -16.06 3.12 -16.72
CA ARG A 70 -17.14 2.31 -17.31
C ARG A 70 -18.39 2.39 -16.44
N ASN A 71 -19.53 2.71 -17.05
CA ASN A 71 -20.85 2.74 -16.38
C ASN A 71 -20.86 3.56 -15.07
N GLY A 72 -20.18 4.72 -15.05
CA GLY A 72 -20.12 5.59 -13.87
C GLY A 72 -19.12 5.15 -12.78
N VAL A 73 -18.46 4.00 -12.94
CA VAL A 73 -17.40 3.51 -12.06
C VAL A 73 -16.04 3.83 -12.67
N VAL A 74 -15.10 4.30 -11.83
CA VAL A 74 -13.71 4.52 -12.22
C VAL A 74 -12.86 3.37 -11.68
N TYR A 75 -12.17 2.68 -12.57
CA TYR A 75 -11.26 1.59 -12.28
C TYR A 75 -9.83 2.12 -12.32
N LEU A 76 -9.07 1.88 -11.27
CA LEU A 76 -7.62 2.16 -11.24
C LEU A 76 -6.87 0.84 -11.29
N ASP A 77 -6.14 0.60 -12.38
CA ASP A 77 -5.40 -0.64 -12.64
C ASP A 77 -3.91 -0.51 -12.30
N VAL A 78 -3.34 -1.57 -11.74
CA VAL A 78 -1.96 -1.57 -11.25
C VAL A 78 -1.00 -1.77 -12.41
N HIS A 79 -0.26 -0.71 -12.75
CA HIS A 79 0.83 -0.82 -13.73
C HIS A 79 2.18 -0.87 -13.00
N LYS A 80 2.97 -1.90 -13.29
CA LYS A 80 4.37 -1.97 -12.84
C LYS A 80 5.23 -1.11 -13.78
N LEU A 81 6.16 -0.36 -13.20
CA LEU A 81 7.21 0.29 -13.98
C LEU A 81 8.23 -0.77 -14.44
N PRO A 82 8.99 -0.52 -15.51
CA PRO A 82 10.10 -1.39 -15.88
C PRO A 82 11.07 -1.52 -14.70
N GLU A 83 11.19 -2.73 -14.16
CA GLU A 83 12.10 -3.03 -13.06
C GLU A 83 13.43 -3.54 -13.63
N ARG A 84 14.54 -3.13 -13.02
CA ARG A 84 15.84 -3.74 -13.28
C ARG A 84 15.83 -5.18 -12.73
N PRO A 85 16.60 -6.11 -13.31
CA PRO A 85 16.79 -7.42 -12.71
C PRO A 85 17.22 -7.29 -11.25
N GLN A 86 16.51 -8.01 -10.37
CA GLN A 86 16.82 -8.02 -8.94
C GLN A 86 18.15 -8.75 -8.69
N SER A 87 19.01 -8.14 -7.87
CA SER A 87 20.21 -8.80 -7.36
C SER A 87 19.87 -9.95 -6.40
N GLU A 88 20.82 -10.86 -6.18
CA GLU A 88 20.65 -11.96 -5.22
C GLU A 88 20.34 -11.44 -3.80
N ILE A 89 20.99 -10.34 -3.40
CA ILE A 89 20.77 -9.69 -2.10
C ILE A 89 19.33 -9.15 -2.00
N GLU A 90 18.79 -8.56 -3.07
CA GLU A 90 17.40 -8.07 -3.09
C GLU A 90 16.40 -9.23 -2.98
N ARG A 91 16.63 -10.32 -3.73
CA ARG A 91 15.81 -11.53 -3.62
C ARG A 91 15.83 -12.12 -2.22
N ARG A 92 17.01 -12.20 -1.60
CA ARG A 92 17.17 -12.71 -0.23
C ARG A 92 16.44 -11.81 0.79
N ARG A 93 16.46 -10.50 0.60
CA ARG A 93 15.71 -9.55 1.43
C ARG A 93 14.20 -9.72 1.30
N CYS A 94 13.68 -9.99 0.09
CA CYS A 94 12.28 -10.33 -0.11
C CYS A 94 11.91 -11.65 0.57
N PHE A 95 12.77 -12.68 0.41
CA PHE A 95 12.58 -13.98 1.05
C PHE A 95 12.49 -13.88 2.58
N TRP A 96 13.32 -13.04 3.22
CA TRP A 96 13.21 -12.81 4.66
C TRP A 96 11.87 -12.19 5.09
N GLY A 97 11.20 -11.44 4.20
CA GLY A 97 9.84 -10.96 4.42
C GLY A 97 8.87 -12.13 4.55
N TYR A 98 8.80 -12.97 3.52
CA TYR A 98 7.93 -14.15 3.52
C TYR A 98 8.29 -15.15 4.64
N SER A 99 9.59 -15.30 4.95
CA SER A 99 10.03 -16.14 6.09
C SER A 99 9.52 -15.64 7.42
N PHE A 100 9.46 -14.31 7.60
CA PHE A 100 8.92 -13.72 8.82
C PHE A 100 7.40 -13.85 8.88
N GLU A 101 6.70 -13.69 7.76
CA GLU A 101 5.25 -13.90 7.66
C GLU A 101 4.87 -15.33 8.05
N ASN A 102 5.58 -16.32 7.49
CA ASN A 102 5.42 -17.71 7.90
C ASN A 102 5.72 -17.88 9.39
N LEU A 103 6.89 -17.46 9.88
CA LEU A 103 7.27 -17.61 11.30
C LEU A 103 6.25 -16.98 12.26
N ALA A 104 5.59 -15.90 11.86
CA ALA A 104 4.64 -15.16 12.70
C ALA A 104 3.20 -15.67 12.59
N THR A 105 2.91 -16.71 11.81
CA THR A 105 1.57 -17.29 11.63
C THR A 105 1.53 -18.75 12.08
N GLU A 106 0.36 -19.22 12.55
CA GLU A 106 0.24 -20.54 13.18
C GLU A 106 0.36 -21.72 12.19
N ASN A 107 0.15 -21.48 10.89
CA ASN A 107 0.30 -22.49 9.82
C ASN A 107 1.74 -22.56 9.26
N SER A 108 2.73 -22.24 10.08
CA SER A 108 4.13 -22.02 9.66
C SER A 108 4.92 -23.27 9.26
N ILE A 109 4.30 -24.44 9.35
CA ILE A 109 4.92 -25.71 8.96
C ILE A 109 3.85 -26.50 8.22
N ASP A 110 3.93 -26.47 6.90
CA ASP A 110 3.45 -27.59 6.08
C ASP A 110 4.16 -28.84 6.63
N GLU A 111 3.42 -29.73 7.32
CA GLU A 111 3.93 -31.02 7.84
C GLU A 111 4.59 -31.88 6.73
N ASP A 112 4.33 -31.50 5.48
CA ASP A 112 4.74 -32.02 4.19
C ASP A 112 6.04 -31.43 3.63
N GLY A 113 6.65 -30.44 4.27
CA GLY A 113 7.98 -29.94 3.91
C GLY A 113 8.04 -29.13 2.61
N SER A 114 6.90 -28.66 2.11
CA SER A 114 6.86 -27.65 1.04
C SER A 114 7.48 -26.34 1.55
N GLY A 115 8.35 -25.77 0.72
CA GLY A 115 8.94 -24.46 1.00
C GLY A 115 7.89 -23.33 0.95
N ILE A 116 8.30 -22.13 1.37
CA ILE A 116 7.46 -20.92 1.36
C ILE A 116 6.96 -20.60 -0.07
N ASP A 117 5.65 -20.74 -0.32
CA ASP A 117 5.02 -20.37 -1.59
C ASP A 117 4.46 -18.94 -1.55
N ALA A 118 5.16 -18.02 -2.22
CA ALA A 118 4.76 -16.62 -2.34
C ALA A 118 3.54 -16.38 -3.26
N ASN A 119 2.97 -17.41 -3.89
CA ASN A 119 1.74 -17.28 -4.69
C ASN A 119 0.47 -17.48 -3.86
N VAL A 120 0.58 -17.97 -2.63
CA VAL A 120 -0.57 -18.13 -1.73
C VAL A 120 -0.82 -16.81 -1.04
N GLU A 121 -1.89 -16.12 -1.45
CA GLU A 121 -2.29 -14.82 -0.91
C GLU A 121 -3.76 -14.83 -0.49
N TYR A 122 -4.08 -14.09 0.59
CA TYR A 122 -5.46 -13.85 1.00
C TYR A 122 -5.83 -12.39 0.77
N CYS A 123 -6.88 -12.15 -0.02
CA CYS A 123 -7.36 -10.81 -0.34
C CYS A 123 -8.74 -10.52 0.26
N SER A 124 -8.83 -9.49 1.09
CA SER A 124 -10.09 -8.95 1.60
C SER A 124 -10.63 -7.87 0.67
N VAL A 125 -11.92 -7.95 0.34
CA VAL A 125 -12.63 -6.87 -0.39
C VAL A 125 -13.22 -5.89 0.62
N ILE A 126 -12.77 -4.64 0.55
CA ILE A 126 -13.11 -3.60 1.52
C ILE A 126 -13.85 -2.46 0.84
N LYS A 127 -14.92 -2.01 1.47
CA LYS A 127 -15.65 -0.80 1.09
C LYS A 127 -15.32 0.33 2.06
N THR A 128 -14.86 1.46 1.55
CA THR A 128 -14.54 2.66 2.33
C THR A 128 -15.01 3.93 1.61
N LYS A 129 -14.81 5.08 2.25
CA LYS A 129 -15.14 6.40 1.70
C LYS A 129 -13.99 7.36 1.99
N LEU A 130 -13.50 8.03 0.95
CA LEU A 130 -12.51 9.11 1.08
C LEU A 130 -13.15 10.41 0.59
N GLY A 131 -13.38 11.35 1.51
CA GLY A 131 -14.13 12.58 1.21
C GLY A 131 -15.55 12.26 0.69
N ALA A 132 -15.85 12.68 -0.53
CA ALA A 132 -17.12 12.39 -1.19
C ALA A 132 -17.13 11.03 -1.94
N HIS A 133 -15.96 10.44 -2.21
CA HIS A 133 -15.85 9.29 -3.12
C HIS A 133 -16.00 7.97 -2.36
N ARG A 134 -16.80 7.06 -2.92
CA ARG A 134 -16.94 5.69 -2.43
C ARG A 134 -15.88 4.83 -3.09
N ILE A 135 -15.20 4.00 -2.32
CA ILE A 135 -14.11 3.16 -2.79
C ILE A 135 -14.44 1.71 -2.44
N VAL A 136 -14.32 0.83 -3.42
CA VAL A 136 -14.25 -0.62 -3.22
C VAL A 136 -12.84 -1.04 -3.60
N MET A 137 -12.14 -1.74 -2.71
CA MET A 137 -10.79 -2.15 -2.97
C MET A 137 -10.48 -3.58 -2.54
N GLY A 138 -9.63 -4.25 -3.31
CA GLY A 138 -8.95 -5.48 -2.88
C GLY A 138 -7.71 -5.13 -2.05
N ALA A 139 -7.61 -5.72 -0.86
CA ALA A 139 -6.47 -5.57 0.01
C ALA A 139 -5.99 -6.94 0.47
N GLU A 140 -4.79 -7.32 0.02
CA GLU A 140 -4.04 -8.45 0.56
C GLU A 140 -3.83 -8.27 2.08
N MET A 141 -4.06 -9.33 2.84
CA MET A 141 -3.87 -9.36 4.30
C MET A 141 -2.93 -10.50 4.66
N ASP A 142 -1.95 -10.18 5.50
CA ASP A 142 -0.92 -11.15 5.90
C ASP A 142 -1.49 -12.18 6.89
N CYS A 143 -2.23 -11.73 7.91
CA CYS A 143 -2.90 -12.62 8.85
C CYS A 143 -4.08 -11.95 9.60
N CYS A 144 -4.78 -12.74 10.42
CA CYS A 144 -5.79 -12.25 11.34
C CYS A 144 -5.59 -12.80 12.75
N ASP A 145 -6.10 -12.07 13.71
CA ASP A 145 -6.15 -12.45 15.12
C ASP A 145 -7.55 -12.11 15.68
N SER A 146 -7.86 -12.55 16.88
CA SER A 146 -9.14 -12.33 17.54
C SER A 146 -8.96 -11.87 18.98
N THR A 147 -9.79 -10.92 19.41
CA THR A 147 -9.90 -10.55 20.81
C THR A 147 -10.63 -11.62 21.61
N ASP A 148 -10.53 -11.57 22.94
CA ASP A 148 -11.18 -12.52 23.87
C ASP A 148 -12.71 -12.61 23.68
N ASP A 149 -13.34 -11.55 23.17
CA ASP A 149 -14.78 -11.48 22.83
C ASP A 149 -15.12 -12.06 21.44
N GLY A 150 -14.14 -12.64 20.74
CA GLY A 150 -14.30 -13.29 19.44
C GLY A 150 -14.28 -12.34 18.23
N ARG A 151 -14.08 -11.03 18.42
CA ARG A 151 -13.97 -10.09 17.30
C ARG A 151 -12.65 -10.29 16.56
N ARG A 152 -12.74 -10.60 15.27
CA ARG A 152 -11.58 -10.73 14.38
C ARG A 152 -11.07 -9.38 13.91
N PHE A 153 -9.75 -9.27 13.77
CA PHE A 153 -9.08 -8.13 13.18
C PHE A 153 -7.86 -8.59 12.37
N TYR A 154 -7.53 -7.85 11.31
CA TYR A 154 -6.34 -8.12 10.52
C TYR A 154 -5.09 -7.52 11.18
N VAL A 155 -3.96 -8.17 10.94
CA VAL A 155 -2.62 -7.75 11.36
C VAL A 155 -1.71 -7.75 10.14
N GLU A 156 -1.01 -6.65 9.90
CA GLU A 156 0.01 -6.55 8.85
C GLU A 156 1.38 -6.93 9.43
N LEU A 157 2.11 -7.77 8.74
CA LEU A 157 3.44 -8.24 9.09
C LEU A 157 4.46 -7.53 8.20
N LYS A 158 5.53 -7.01 8.81
CA LYS A 158 6.57 -6.29 8.10
C LYS A 158 7.94 -6.66 8.63
N THR A 159 8.94 -6.64 7.76
CA THR A 159 10.33 -6.80 8.16
C THR A 159 11.13 -5.52 7.92
N SER A 160 12.08 -5.24 8.81
CA SER A 160 13.04 -4.15 8.64
C SER A 160 14.41 -4.56 9.17
N ARG A 161 15.46 -3.89 8.69
CA ARG A 161 16.76 -3.90 9.37
C ARG A 161 16.60 -3.27 10.74
N GLU A 162 17.31 -3.80 11.74
CA GLU A 162 17.42 -3.23 13.09
C GLU A 162 17.81 -1.75 13.01
N LEU A 163 17.26 -0.96 13.94
CA LEU A 163 17.41 0.48 13.92
C LEU A 163 18.65 0.89 14.69
N GLU A 164 19.54 1.57 13.99
CA GLU A 164 20.66 2.30 14.56
C GLU A 164 20.30 3.79 14.63
N TYR A 165 20.94 4.55 15.52
CA TYR A 165 20.67 5.99 15.75
C TYR A 165 20.48 6.80 14.46
N HIS A 166 21.35 6.58 13.46
CA HIS A 166 21.32 7.31 12.18
C HIS A 166 20.24 6.81 11.19
N THR A 167 19.62 5.67 11.43
CA THR A 167 18.58 5.07 10.56
C THR A 167 17.16 5.28 11.06
N VAL A 168 16.99 5.64 12.33
CA VAL A 168 15.68 5.85 12.99
C VAL A 168 14.86 6.89 12.24
N GLU A 169 15.45 8.05 11.93
CA GLU A 169 14.73 9.13 11.25
C GLU A 169 14.20 8.69 9.88
N LYS A 170 15.01 8.02 9.07
CA LYS A 170 14.57 7.50 7.77
C LYS A 170 13.46 6.46 7.91
N PHE A 171 13.56 5.58 8.92
CA PHE A 171 12.52 4.62 9.21
C PHE A 171 11.19 5.31 9.56
N GLU A 172 11.21 6.29 10.46
CA GLU A 172 10.01 7.00 10.91
C GLU A 172 9.40 7.91 9.82
N ARG A 173 10.24 8.54 9.00
CA ARG A 173 9.79 9.42 7.91
C ARG A 173 9.21 8.65 6.72
N GLU A 174 9.85 7.56 6.31
CA GLU A 174 9.53 6.89 5.05
C GLU A 174 8.84 5.55 5.25
N LYS A 175 9.46 4.61 5.97
CA LYS A 175 8.93 3.25 6.13
C LYS A 175 7.66 3.23 6.95
N LEU A 176 7.67 3.93 8.08
CA LEU A 176 6.54 3.97 8.99
C LEU A 176 5.33 4.67 8.36
N LEU A 177 5.56 5.68 7.50
CA LEU A 177 4.52 6.29 6.68
C LEU A 177 3.88 5.26 5.73
N ARG A 178 4.68 4.44 5.02
CA ARG A 178 4.15 3.40 4.12
C ARG A 178 3.35 2.35 4.88
N PHE A 179 3.85 1.90 6.04
CA PHE A 179 3.15 0.93 6.89
C PHE A 179 1.80 1.50 7.36
N TRP A 180 1.80 2.75 7.79
CA TRP A 180 0.59 3.44 8.21
C TRP A 180 -0.41 3.57 7.06
N ILE A 181 -0.02 4.09 5.89
CA ILE A 181 -0.92 4.26 4.72
C ILE A 181 -1.58 2.92 4.36
N GLN A 182 -0.77 1.87 4.21
CA GLN A 182 -1.23 0.54 3.82
C GLN A 182 -2.24 -0.04 4.81
N SER A 183 -1.95 0.07 6.10
CA SER A 183 -2.79 -0.47 7.17
C SER A 183 -4.05 0.36 7.38
N PHE A 184 -3.92 1.69 7.35
CA PHE A 184 -5.01 2.64 7.54
C PHE A 184 -6.08 2.51 6.47
N LEU A 185 -5.68 2.46 5.19
CA LEU A 185 -6.63 2.34 4.07
C LEU A 185 -7.51 1.09 4.22
N ALA A 186 -6.91 -0.02 4.66
CA ALA A 186 -7.57 -1.31 4.78
C ALA A 186 -8.17 -1.59 6.16
N GLY A 187 -8.13 -0.64 7.09
CA GLY A 187 -8.66 -0.82 8.45
C GLY A 187 -7.91 -1.88 9.27
N VAL A 188 -6.65 -2.16 8.94
CA VAL A 188 -5.80 -3.10 9.70
C VAL A 188 -5.45 -2.47 11.04
N SER A 189 -5.68 -3.20 12.13
CA SER A 189 -5.59 -2.65 13.49
C SER A 189 -4.16 -2.58 14.01
N TYR A 190 -3.33 -3.53 13.61
CA TYR A 190 -1.96 -3.67 14.09
C TYR A 190 -0.99 -3.90 12.94
N VAL A 191 0.24 -3.39 13.11
CA VAL A 191 1.40 -3.75 12.30
C VAL A 191 2.42 -4.39 13.24
N VAL A 192 2.85 -5.61 12.95
CA VAL A 192 3.94 -6.27 13.66
C VAL A 192 5.19 -6.18 12.80
N VAL A 193 6.25 -5.58 13.34
CA VAL A 193 7.52 -5.39 12.65
C VAL A 193 8.57 -6.32 13.24
N GLY A 194 9.09 -7.23 12.44
CA GLY A 194 10.30 -8.00 12.75
C GLY A 194 11.54 -7.24 12.36
N PHE A 195 12.39 -6.91 13.34
CA PHE A 195 13.67 -6.26 13.10
C PHE A 195 14.79 -7.29 13.05
N ARG A 196 15.52 -7.31 11.93
CA ARG A 196 16.58 -8.27 11.65
C ARG A 196 17.96 -7.61 11.52
N ASN A 197 19.01 -8.38 11.76
CA ASN A 197 20.38 -7.96 11.43
C ASN A 197 20.67 -8.12 9.92
N ASP A 198 21.90 -7.86 9.51
CA ASP A 198 22.33 -7.96 8.11
C ASP A 198 22.49 -9.40 7.60
N ALA A 199 22.60 -10.37 8.50
CA ALA A 199 22.59 -11.79 8.17
C ALA A 199 21.18 -12.38 7.98
N GLY A 200 20.13 -11.59 8.24
CA GLY A 200 18.74 -12.06 8.13
C GLY A 200 18.16 -12.64 9.41
N VAL A 201 18.89 -12.60 10.53
CA VAL A 201 18.44 -13.13 11.82
C VAL A 201 17.52 -12.11 12.49
N LEU A 202 16.34 -12.56 12.91
CA LEU A 202 15.39 -11.77 13.69
C LEU A 202 15.98 -11.46 15.07
N ILE A 203 16.06 -10.17 15.42
CA ILE A 203 16.63 -9.67 16.68
C ILE A 203 15.53 -9.31 17.67
N ARG A 204 14.48 -8.64 17.20
CA ARG A 204 13.32 -8.26 18.02
C ARG A 204 12.07 -8.08 17.18
N THR A 205 10.92 -8.06 17.83
CA THR A 205 9.64 -7.71 17.23
C THR A 205 9.04 -6.48 17.93
N GLU A 206 8.26 -5.69 17.19
CA GLU A 206 7.49 -4.58 17.76
C GLU A 206 6.08 -4.62 17.20
N ARG A 207 5.08 -4.60 18.10
CA ARG A 207 3.68 -4.48 17.73
C ARG A 207 3.23 -3.02 17.81
N LEU A 208 2.83 -2.45 16.68
CA LEU A 208 2.36 -1.09 16.53
C LEU A 208 0.85 -1.08 16.32
N ARG A 209 0.12 -0.27 17.10
CA ARG A 209 -1.29 0.03 16.78
C ARG A 209 -1.31 1.05 15.65
N THR A 210 -2.00 0.75 14.55
CA THR A 210 -2.07 1.63 13.36
C THR A 210 -2.47 3.06 13.72
N LYS A 211 -3.44 3.20 14.63
CA LYS A 211 -3.93 4.50 15.11
C LYS A 211 -2.91 5.32 15.91
N ASP A 212 -1.94 4.66 16.55
CA ASP A 212 -0.94 5.33 17.40
C ASP A 212 0.31 5.73 16.59
N ILE A 213 0.48 5.17 15.38
CA ILE A 213 1.62 5.49 14.52
C ILE A 213 1.66 7.00 14.22
N THR A 214 0.49 7.61 13.93
CA THR A 214 0.37 9.04 13.64
C THR A 214 0.76 9.91 14.84
N GLN A 215 0.50 9.45 16.07
CA GLN A 215 0.83 10.19 17.29
C GLN A 215 2.35 10.22 17.51
N LYS A 216 3.04 9.09 17.29
CA LYS A 216 4.51 8.99 17.41
C LYS A 216 5.22 9.99 16.50
N VAL A 217 4.75 10.15 15.26
CA VAL A 217 5.38 11.02 14.25
C VAL A 217 4.93 12.47 14.34
N LYS A 218 3.71 12.74 14.85
CA LYS A 218 3.19 14.10 15.02
C LYS A 218 4.06 14.91 15.97
N ALA A 219 4.55 14.29 17.04
CA ALA A 219 5.48 14.92 17.99
C ALA A 219 6.80 15.36 17.32
N LYS A 220 7.22 14.67 16.25
CA LYS A 220 8.46 14.94 15.49
C LYS A 220 8.24 15.76 14.21
N ASN A 221 6.98 16.07 13.88
CA ASN A 221 6.57 16.79 12.67
C ASN A 221 7.10 16.18 11.35
N TYR A 222 7.13 14.85 11.25
CA TYR A 222 7.63 14.16 10.05
C TYR A 222 6.61 14.09 8.92
N TRP A 223 5.35 13.80 9.25
CA TRP A 223 4.21 13.79 8.34
C TRP A 223 2.92 13.96 9.15
N GLN A 224 1.84 14.40 8.52
CA GLN A 224 0.58 14.78 9.17
C GLN A 224 -0.61 14.10 8.52
N VAL A 225 -1.65 13.89 9.32
CA VAL A 225 -2.95 13.39 8.87
C VAL A 225 -3.96 14.42 9.38
N TYR A 226 -4.65 15.08 8.45
CA TYR A 226 -5.71 16.05 8.77
C TYR A 226 -7.06 15.34 8.90
#